data_AF-A0A534WJD0-F1
#
_entry.id   AF-A0A534WJD0-F1
#
_cell.length_a   1.000
_cell.length_b   1.000
_cell.length_c   1.000
_cell.angle_alpha   90.00
_cell.angle_beta   90.00
_cell.angle_gamma   90.00
#
_symmetry.space_group_name_H-M   'P 1'
#
loop_
_entity.id
_entity.type
_entity.pdbx_description
1 polymer ?
#
loop_
_entity_poly.entity_id
_entity_poly.type
_entity_poly.pdbx_seq_one_letter_code
_entity_poly.pdbx_strand_id
1 'polypeptide(L)'
;MRRLLSAQVGIAHAPTQAMRALCRADVVLLEDRNWPSAEEEALSELRELSAAGRLALILSRRRGDAGELTAVPVVERPYRIEEIISAMRLALLRRLA
;
A
#
# COMPACT_ATOMS: atom_id res chain seq x y z
N MET A 1 25.90 16.19 -6.97
CA MET A 1 24.43 16.31 -6.83
C MET A 1 23.79 14.97 -7.18
N ARG A 2 23.08 14.32 -6.26
CA ARG A 2 22.23 13.16 -6.62
C ARG A 2 21.02 13.68 -7.39
N ARG A 3 20.84 13.26 -8.65
CA ARG A 3 19.61 13.53 -9.40
C ARG A 3 18.46 12.79 -8.71
N LEU A 4 17.48 13.53 -8.21
CA LEU A 4 16.21 12.96 -7.77
C LEU A 4 15.44 12.58 -9.03
N LEU A 5 15.11 11.29 -9.18
CA LEU A 5 14.24 10.82 -10.24
C LEU A 5 12.79 11.18 -9.89
N SER A 6 11.99 11.49 -10.91
CA SER A 6 10.56 11.73 -10.72
C SER A 6 9.88 10.46 -10.23
N ALA A 7 9.11 10.57 -9.14
CA ALA A 7 8.22 9.50 -8.71
C ALA A 7 7.14 9.28 -9.78
N GLN A 8 6.89 8.03 -10.13
CA GLN A 8 5.75 7.66 -10.97
C GLN A 8 4.59 7.26 -10.07
N VAL A 9 3.41 7.84 -10.33
CA VAL A 9 2.19 7.55 -9.57
C VAL A 9 1.18 6.95 -10.53
N GLY A 10 0.70 5.75 -10.19
CA GLY A 10 -0.43 5.11 -10.85
C GLY A 10 -1.63 5.07 -9.92
N ILE A 11 -2.83 5.14 -10.50
CA ILE A 11 -4.08 4.99 -9.76
C ILE A 11 -4.79 3.76 -10.33
N ALA A 12 -5.20 2.87 -9.43
CA ALA A 12 -6.03 1.72 -9.74
C ALA A 12 -7.28 1.77 -8.86
N HIS A 13 -8.42 1.42 -9.45
CA HIS A 13 -9.71 1.41 -8.77
C HIS A 13 -10.03 0.07 -8.10
N ALA A 14 -9.23 -0.96 -8.38
CA ALA A 14 -9.37 -2.31 -7.83
C ALA A 14 -8.00 -3.00 -7.64
N PRO A 15 -7.85 -3.90 -6.65
CA PRO A 15 -6.66 -4.73 -6.46
C PRO A 15 -6.21 -5.48 -7.72
N THR A 16 -7.12 -6.11 -8.45
CA THR A 16 -6.83 -6.80 -9.72
C THR A 16 -6.24 -5.87 -10.78
N GLN A 17 -6.74 -4.64 -10.88
CA GLN A 17 -6.19 -3.62 -11.76
C GLN A 17 -4.78 -3.20 -11.30
N ALA A 18 -4.60 -3.04 -9.99
CA ALA A 18 -3.29 -2.72 -9.41
C ALA A 18 -2.27 -3.81 -9.72
N MET A 19 -2.64 -5.10 -9.60
CA MET A 19 -1.77 -6.26 -9.88
C MET A 19 -1.21 -6.23 -11.30
N ARG A 20 -2.04 -5.88 -12.29
CA ARG A 20 -1.59 -5.72 -13.69
C ARG A 20 -0.60 -4.56 -13.87
N ALA A 21 -0.74 -3.51 -13.07
CA ALA A 21 0.15 -2.34 -13.09
C ALA A 21 1.38 -2.48 -12.17
N LEU A 22 1.41 -3.49 -11.31
CA LEU A 22 2.32 -3.62 -10.17
C LEU A 22 3.74 -4.04 -10.52
N CYS A 23 4.02 -4.49 -11.74
CA CYS A 23 5.35 -4.99 -12.11
C CYS A 23 6.49 -3.97 -11.91
N ARG A 24 6.15 -2.68 -11.66
CA ARG A 24 7.10 -1.59 -11.40
C ARG A 24 6.82 -0.77 -10.14
N ALA A 25 5.81 -1.11 -9.35
CA ALA A 25 5.46 -0.29 -8.20
C ALA A 25 6.27 -0.70 -6.96
N ASP A 26 6.95 0.27 -6.35
CA ASP A 26 7.69 0.05 -5.10
C ASP A 26 6.81 0.13 -3.86
N VAL A 27 5.76 0.95 -3.92
CA VAL A 27 4.86 1.26 -2.81
C VAL A 27 3.41 1.19 -3.32
N VAL A 28 2.53 0.56 -2.54
CA VAL A 28 1.08 0.56 -2.77
C VAL A 28 0.38 1.13 -1.54
N LEU A 29 -0.47 2.12 -1.77
CA LEU A 29 -1.46 2.58 -0.80
C LEU A 29 -2.82 1.96 -1.17
N LEU A 30 -3.28 1.02 -0.37
CA LEU A 30 -4.53 0.28 -0.60
C LEU A 30 -5.61 0.77 0.36
N GLU A 31 -6.81 1.05 -0.12
CA GLU A 31 -7.94 1.33 0.78
C GLU A 31 -8.28 0.09 1.62
N ASP A 32 -8.31 0.28 2.93
CA ASP A 32 -8.74 -0.73 3.89
C ASP A 32 -10.25 -0.65 4.06
N ARG A 33 -10.93 -1.45 3.26
CA ARG A 33 -12.39 -1.55 3.19
C ARG A 33 -12.78 -2.96 2.76
N ASN A 34 -14.06 -3.26 2.88
CA ASN A 34 -14.62 -4.50 2.34
C ASN A 34 -14.62 -4.45 0.81
N TRP A 35 -13.65 -5.12 0.20
CA TRP A 35 -13.58 -5.31 -1.24
C TRP A 35 -14.51 -6.45 -1.69
N PRO A 36 -15.00 -6.42 -2.95
CA PRO A 36 -15.75 -7.54 -3.52
C PRO A 36 -14.93 -8.84 -3.48
N SER A 37 -15.59 -9.98 -3.35
CA SER A 37 -14.93 -11.30 -3.33
C SER A 37 -14.08 -11.58 -4.57
N ALA A 38 -14.43 -11.01 -5.72
CA ALA A 38 -13.64 -11.10 -6.95
C ALA A 38 -12.22 -10.50 -6.82
N GLU A 39 -11.96 -9.68 -5.80
CA GLU A 39 -10.66 -9.06 -5.55
C GLU A 39 -9.82 -9.81 -4.50
N GLU A 40 -10.37 -10.85 -3.88
CA GLU A 40 -9.75 -11.54 -2.75
C GLU A 40 -8.38 -12.15 -3.10
N GLU A 41 -8.28 -12.79 -4.26
CA GLU A 41 -7.01 -13.37 -4.76
C GLU A 41 -5.93 -12.28 -4.93
N ALA A 42 -6.29 -11.16 -5.58
CA ALA A 42 -5.37 -10.04 -5.78
C ALA A 42 -4.97 -9.37 -4.45
N LEU A 43 -5.88 -9.31 -3.48
CA LEU A 43 -5.58 -8.82 -2.13
C LEU A 43 -4.63 -9.77 -1.38
N SER A 44 -4.80 -11.08 -1.52
CA SER A 44 -3.87 -12.07 -0.97
C SER A 44 -2.48 -11.90 -1.56
N GLU A 45 -2.38 -11.81 -2.89
CA GLU A 45 -1.11 -11.66 -3.59
C GLU A 45 -0.37 -10.36 -3.19
N LEU A 46 -1.10 -9.25 -3.06
CA LEU A 46 -0.56 -7.98 -2.53
C LEU A 46 0.05 -8.14 -1.14
N ARG A 47 -0.64 -8.86 -0.25
CA ARG A 47 -0.19 -9.11 1.12
C ARG A 47 1.02 -10.04 1.14
N GLU A 48 1.02 -11.08 0.31
CA GLU A 48 2.15 -12.01 0.15
C GLU A 48 3.40 -11.31 -0.39
N LEU A 49 3.25 -10.47 -1.42
CA LEU A 49 4.34 -9.66 -1.95
C LEU A 49 4.90 -8.70 -0.89
N SER A 50 4.04 -8.14 -0.05
CA SER A 50 4.48 -7.31 1.07
C SER A 50 5.20 -8.10 2.15
N ALA A 51 4.67 -9.27 2.52
CA ALA A 51 5.28 -10.15 3.52
C ALA A 51 6.64 -10.69 3.04
N ALA A 52 6.80 -10.89 1.74
CA ALA A 52 8.06 -11.31 1.11
C ALA A 52 9.06 -10.16 0.89
N GLY A 53 8.78 -8.93 1.35
CA GLY A 53 9.66 -7.78 1.13
C GLY A 53 9.79 -7.34 -0.33
N ARG A 54 8.88 -7.79 -1.20
CA ARG A 54 8.89 -7.45 -2.63
C ARG A 54 8.12 -6.16 -2.93
N LEU A 55 7.20 -5.78 -2.04
CA LEU A 55 6.36 -4.58 -2.15
C LEU A 55 6.25 -3.88 -0.79
N ALA A 56 6.25 -2.54 -0.77
CA ALA A 56 5.89 -1.80 0.42
C ALA A 56 4.38 -1.50 0.43
N LEU A 57 3.60 -2.26 1.19
CA LEU A 57 2.15 -2.06 1.31
C LEU A 57 1.81 -1.12 2.47
N ILE A 58 0.87 -0.22 2.24
CA ILE A 58 0.28 0.69 3.23
C ILE A 58 -1.23 0.57 3.11
N LEU A 59 -1.92 0.48 4.25
CA LEU A 59 -3.38 0.47 4.30
C LEU A 59 -3.94 1.86 4.60
N SER A 60 -5.01 2.24 3.91
CA SER A 60 -5.72 3.50 4.11
C SER A 60 -7.12 3.25 4.65
N ARG A 61 -7.28 3.43 5.96
CA ARG A 61 -8.53 3.21 6.70
C ARG A 61 -9.26 4.52 6.93
N ARG A 62 -10.58 4.54 7.13
CA ARG A 62 -11.26 5.73 7.66
C ARG A 62 -11.13 5.75 9.17
N ARG A 63 -10.92 6.94 9.76
CA ARG A 63 -10.88 7.06 11.22
C ARG A 63 -12.21 6.59 11.82
N GLY A 64 -12.12 5.71 12.81
CA GLY A 64 -13.28 5.12 13.48
C GLY A 64 -13.76 3.79 12.87
N ASP A 65 -13.25 3.38 11.71
CA ASP A 65 -13.51 2.05 11.18
C ASP A 65 -12.72 1.02 12.00
N ALA A 66 -13.40 -0.06 12.38
CA ALA A 66 -12.72 -1.22 12.92
C ALA A 66 -11.89 -1.88 11.81
N GLY A 67 -10.72 -2.37 12.16
CA GLY A 67 -10.00 -3.26 11.27
C GLY A 67 -8.89 -3.99 12.01
N GLU A 68 -8.41 -5.05 11.40
CA GLU A 68 -7.51 -5.98 12.05
C GLU A 68 -6.14 -5.35 12.33
N LEU A 69 -5.45 -5.90 13.33
CA LEU A 69 -4.04 -5.61 13.55
C LEU A 69 -3.25 -6.22 12.39
N THR A 70 -2.58 -5.37 11.63
CA THR A 70 -1.82 -5.79 10.46
C THR A 70 -0.34 -5.51 10.67
N ALA A 71 0.52 -6.33 10.06
CA ALA A 71 1.97 -6.09 10.05
C ALA A 71 2.39 -4.92 9.14
N VAL A 72 1.45 -4.37 8.34
CA VAL A 72 1.71 -3.26 7.42
C VAL A 72 1.32 -1.93 8.05
N PRO A 73 1.98 -0.81 7.69
CA PRO A 73 1.57 0.51 8.16
C PRO A 73 0.14 0.85 7.75
N VAL A 74 -0.60 1.51 8.64
CA VAL A 74 -1.96 2.00 8.40
C VAL A 74 -1.96 3.52 8.52
N VAL A 75 -2.59 4.20 7.57
CA VAL A 75 -2.88 5.63 7.61
C VAL A 75 -4.40 5.84 7.69
N GLU A 76 -4.84 6.67 8.62
CA GLU A 76 -6.25 6.96 8.82
C GLU A 76 -6.69 8.21 8.07
N ARG A 77 -7.81 8.13 7.37
CA ARG A 77 -8.44 9.25 6.65
C ARG A 77 -9.37 10.04 7.58
N PRO A 78 -9.42 11.39 7.46
CA PRO A 78 -8.56 12.20 6.61
C PRO A 78 -7.13 12.30 7.18
N TYR A 79 -6.12 12.17 6.30
CA TYR A 79 -4.71 12.29 6.64
C TYR A 79 -4.09 13.52 5.98
N ARG A 80 -2.98 13.99 6.56
CA ARG A 80 -2.07 14.96 5.95
C ARG A 80 -1.01 14.24 5.12
N ILE A 81 -0.35 14.98 4.23
CA ILE A 81 0.68 14.42 3.35
C ILE A 81 1.88 13.87 4.15
N GLU A 82 2.20 14.48 5.29
CA GLU A 82 3.30 14.08 6.16
C GLU A 82 3.06 12.69 6.77
N GLU A 83 1.79 12.34 7.04
CA GLU A 83 1.40 11.04 7.56
C GLU A 83 1.61 9.95 6.50
N ILE A 84 1.28 10.23 5.24
CA ILE A 84 1.59 9.32 4.12
C ILE A 84 3.10 9.17 3.95
N ILE A 85 3.86 10.26 3.95
CA ILE A 85 5.33 10.21 3.79
C ILE A 85 5.96 9.36 4.91
N SER A 86 5.47 9.51 6.14
CA SER A 86 5.94 8.74 7.30
C SER A 86 5.62 7.25 7.14
N ALA A 87 4.40 6.92 6.70
CA ALA A 87 4.00 5.54 6.41
C ALA A 87 4.81 4.92 5.25
N MET A 88 5.08 5.68 4.19
CA MET A 88 5.92 5.25 3.06
C MET A 88 7.35 4.93 3.51
N ARG A 89 7.95 5.81 4.32
CA ARG A 89 9.28 5.56 4.88
C ARG A 89 9.30 4.29 5.72
N LEU A 90 8.30 4.10 6.59
CA LEU A 90 8.19 2.90 7.42
C LEU A 90 8.01 1.63 6.59
N ALA A 91 7.13 1.66 5.59
CA ALA A 91 6.87 0.52 4.71
C ALA A 91 8.11 0.12 3.91
N LEU A 92 8.85 1.10 3.37
CA LEU A 92 10.11 0.87 2.66
C LEU A 92 11.21 0.33 3.58
N LEU A 93 11.31 0.81 4.82
CA LEU A 93 12.26 0.27 5.79
C LEU A 93 11.95 -1.20 6.13
N ARG A 94 10.68 -1.53 6.35
CA ARG A 94 10.23 -2.91 6.61
C ARG A 94 10.45 -3.84 5.42
N ARG A 95 10.40 -3.32 4.20
CA ARG A 95 10.69 -4.06 2.97
C ARG A 95 12.16 -4.51 2.88
N LEU A 96 13.07 -3.77 3.50
CA LEU A 96 14.52 -4.01 3.45
C LEU A 96 15.05 -4.83 4.63
N ALA A 97 14.23 -5.09 5.64
CA ALA A 97 14.58 -5.84 6.85
C ALA A 97 14.30 -7.33 6.66
#